data_AF-A0A7X3VZC4-F1
#
_entry.id   AF-A0A7X3VZC4-F1
#
_cell.length_a   1.000
_cell.length_b   1.000
_cell.length_c   1.000
_cell.angle_alpha   90.00
_cell.angle_beta   90.00
_cell.angle_gamma   90.00
#
_symmetry.space_group_name_H-M   'P 1'
#
loop_
_entity.id
_entity.type
_entity.pdbx_description
1 polymer ?
#
loop_
_entity_poly.entity_id
_entity_poly.type
_entity_poly.pdbx_seq_one_letter_code
_entity_poly.pdbx_strand_id
1 'polypeptide(L)'
;MSDGPVMDLPKALLVDLDDTILDSDSHADEVWLEVCREFAGRLEVVTPEELHCAVMDSRDWLWSDLERAPKGRLDLSQARRDILTRSLARLQISNPPVVGGMADR
;
A
#
# COMPACT_ATOMS: atom_id res chain seq x y z
N MET A 1 -52.84 -5.66 24.20
CA MET A 1 -51.37 -5.65 24.34
C MET A 1 -50.83 -6.10 23.01
N SER A 2 -50.36 -5.16 22.19
CA SER A 2 -49.83 -5.48 20.86
C SER A 2 -48.34 -5.71 21.02
N ASP A 3 -47.89 -6.94 20.78
CA ASP A 3 -46.46 -7.24 20.63
C ASP A 3 -46.02 -6.64 19.29
N GLY A 4 -45.09 -5.69 19.34
CA GLY A 4 -44.52 -5.07 18.14
C GLY A 4 -43.68 -6.10 17.36
N PRO A 5 -43.42 -5.90 16.07
CA PRO A 5 -42.60 -6.82 15.29
C PRO A 5 -41.22 -6.96 15.96
N VAL A 6 -40.87 -8.20 16.33
CA VAL A 6 -39.53 -8.54 16.81
C VAL A 6 -38.58 -8.30 15.64
N MET A 7 -37.79 -7.22 15.74
CA MET A 7 -36.72 -6.99 14.78
C MET A 7 -35.61 -8.00 15.05
N ASP A 8 -35.54 -9.02 14.20
CA ASP A 8 -34.51 -10.05 14.25
C ASP A 8 -33.19 -9.45 13.73
N LEU A 9 -32.47 -8.78 14.63
CA LEU A 9 -31.21 -8.12 14.32
C LEU A 9 -30.05 -9.12 14.26
N PRO A 10 -29.06 -8.90 13.38
CA PRO A 10 -27.86 -9.73 13.33
C PRO A 10 -27.15 -9.72 14.69
N LYS A 11 -26.73 -10.91 15.14
CA LYS A 11 -26.07 -11.09 16.45
C LYS A 11 -24.63 -10.55 16.49
N ALA A 12 -24.02 -10.40 15.32
CA ALA A 12 -22.67 -9.89 15.16
C ALA A 12 -22.52 -9.17 13.82
N LEU A 13 -21.57 -8.25 13.76
CA LEU A 13 -21.13 -7.55 12.57
C LEU A 13 -19.61 -7.68 12.48
N LEU A 14 -19.10 -8.17 11.34
CA LEU A 14 -17.69 -8.03 11.00
C LEU A 14 -17.54 -6.72 10.24
N VAL A 15 -16.69 -5.84 10.76
CA VAL A 15 -16.32 -4.59 10.12
C VAL A 15 -14.85 -4.69 9.79
N ASP A 16 -14.51 -4.39 8.54
CA ASP A 16 -13.12 -4.27 8.13
C ASP A 16 -12.47 -3.04 8.81
N LEU A 17 -11.16 -3.03 8.93
CA LEU A 17 -10.46 -1.96 9.65
C LEU A 17 -10.05 -0.82 8.71
N ASP A 18 -9.21 -1.14 7.73
CA ASP A 18 -8.62 -0.18 6.80
C ASP A 18 -9.65 0.28 5.76
N ASP A 19 -9.69 1.59 5.51
CA ASP A 19 -10.62 2.29 4.61
C ASP A 19 -12.11 1.97 4.85
N THR A 20 -12.42 1.47 6.06
CA THR A 20 -13.77 1.22 6.57
C THR A 20 -13.98 1.92 7.92
N ILE A 21 -13.02 1.75 8.86
CA ILE A 21 -13.02 2.45 10.16
C ILE A 21 -11.88 3.47 10.21
N LEU A 22 -10.69 3.08 9.74
CA LEU A 22 -9.53 3.95 9.63
C LEU A 22 -9.44 4.49 8.21
N ASP A 23 -9.10 5.76 8.09
CA ASP A 23 -8.81 6.37 6.79
C ASP A 23 -7.30 6.23 6.52
N SER A 24 -6.94 5.13 5.85
CA SER A 24 -5.56 4.83 5.47
C SER A 24 -5.20 5.40 4.11
N ASP A 25 -6.16 5.45 3.19
CA ASP A 25 -5.95 5.90 1.81
C ASP A 25 -5.66 7.40 1.70
N SER A 26 -6.36 8.25 2.46
CA SER A 26 -6.23 9.72 2.31
C SER A 26 -4.82 10.26 2.58
N HIS A 27 -4.06 9.59 3.44
CA HIS A 27 -2.71 10.01 3.83
C HIS A 27 -1.61 9.09 3.27
N ALA A 28 -1.96 7.88 2.81
CA ALA A 28 -0.98 6.93 2.27
C ALA A 28 -0.20 7.53 1.10
N ASP A 29 -0.89 8.21 0.18
CA ASP A 29 -0.26 8.79 -1.01
C ASP A 29 0.75 9.90 -0.65
N GLU A 30 0.42 10.74 0.34
CA GLU A 30 1.32 11.80 0.83
C GLU A 30 2.56 11.23 1.52
N VAL A 31 2.38 10.21 2.38
CA VAL A 31 3.48 9.51 3.05
C VAL A 31 4.41 8.86 2.02
N TRP A 32 3.85 8.20 1.00
CA TRP A 32 4.65 7.64 -0.09
C TRP A 32 5.43 8.70 -0.85
N LEU A 33 4.83 9.86 -1.09
CA LEU A 33 5.50 10.95 -1.79
C LEU A 33 6.65 11.54 -0.95
N GLU A 34 6.51 11.60 0.38
CA GLU A 34 7.61 11.99 1.28
C GLU A 34 8.80 11.02 1.20
N VAL A 35 8.55 9.72 1.23
CA VAL A 35 9.60 8.70 1.02
C VAL A 35 10.24 8.88 -0.35
N CYS A 36 9.46 9.11 -1.40
CA CYS A 36 10.00 9.34 -2.73
C CYS A 36 10.87 10.60 -2.79
N ARG A 37 10.47 11.70 -2.14
CA ARG A 37 11.30 12.92 -2.03
C ARG A 37 12.63 12.67 -1.32
N GLU A 38 12.61 11.91 -0.23
CA GLU A 38 13.82 11.58 0.53
C GLU A 38 14.83 10.76 -0.31
N PHE A 39 14.34 9.83 -1.12
CA PHE A 39 15.20 8.87 -1.82
C PHE A 39 15.51 9.22 -3.29
N ALA A 40 14.66 10.00 -3.98
CA ALA A 40 14.92 10.42 -5.36
C ALA A 40 16.23 11.21 -5.49
N GLY A 41 16.55 12.05 -4.49
CA GLY A 41 17.83 12.77 -4.44
C GLY A 41 19.07 11.87 -4.38
N ARG A 42 18.91 10.61 -3.97
CA ARG A 42 20.00 9.60 -3.92
C ARG A 42 20.11 8.77 -5.20
N LEU A 43 19.07 8.80 -6.04
CA LEU A 43 19.01 8.05 -7.30
C LEU A 43 19.49 8.90 -8.48
N GLU A 44 19.38 10.23 -8.40
CA GLU A 44 19.86 11.24 -9.38
C GLU A 44 19.30 11.11 -10.81
N VAL A 45 18.59 10.03 -11.13
CA VAL A 45 18.08 9.72 -12.49
C VAL A 45 16.56 9.82 -12.63
N VAL A 46 15.84 10.11 -11.54
CA VAL A 46 14.37 10.22 -11.51
C VAL A 46 13.92 11.35 -10.60
N THR A 47 12.77 11.96 -10.90
CA THR A 47 12.11 12.91 -10.00
C THR A 47 11.37 12.18 -8.88
N PRO A 48 11.09 12.85 -7.74
CA PRO A 48 10.21 12.29 -6.70
C PRO A 48 8.85 11.86 -7.24
N GLU A 49 8.28 12.60 -8.18
CA GLU A 49 6.97 12.33 -8.78
C GLU A 49 7.01 11.10 -9.70
N GLU A 50 8.07 10.94 -10.50
CA GLU A 50 8.26 9.74 -11.32
C GLU A 50 8.42 8.47 -10.46
N LEU A 51 9.17 8.59 -9.37
CA LEU A 51 9.33 7.51 -8.39
C LEU A 51 8.00 7.19 -7.70
N HIS A 52 7.27 8.21 -7.26
CA HIS A 52 5.96 8.04 -6.62
C HIS A 52 4.96 7.33 -7.53
N CYS A 53 4.82 7.79 -8.78
CA CYS A 53 3.98 7.14 -9.79
C CYS A 53 4.35 5.66 -9.96
N ALA A 54 5.64 5.33 -10.04
CA ALA A 54 6.09 3.95 -10.19
C ALA A 54 5.79 3.08 -8.96
N VAL A 55 5.83 3.66 -7.75
CA VAL A 55 5.46 2.99 -6.50
C VAL A 55 3.95 2.76 -6.44
N MET A 56 3.12 3.76 -6.77
CA MET A 56 1.66 3.62 -6.81
C MET A 56 1.23 2.55 -7.82
N ASP A 57 1.76 2.60 -9.04
CA ASP A 57 1.53 1.57 -10.07
C ASP A 57 1.91 0.16 -9.60
N SER A 58 2.93 0.04 -8.76
CA SER A 58 3.43 -1.25 -8.25
C SER A 58 2.63 -1.75 -7.06
N ARG A 59 2.18 -0.84 -6.19
CA ARG A 59 1.22 -1.09 -5.12
C ARG A 59 -0.08 -1.62 -5.70
N ASP A 60 -0.66 -0.89 -6.65
CA ASP A 60 -1.94 -1.24 -7.24
C ASP A 60 -1.85 -2.56 -8.01
N TRP A 61 -0.74 -2.81 -8.71
CA TRP A 61 -0.49 -4.11 -9.34
C TRP A 61 -0.45 -5.27 -8.34
N LEU A 62 0.11 -5.07 -7.14
CA LEU A 62 0.18 -6.11 -6.11
C LEU A 62 -1.20 -6.38 -5.49
N TRP A 63 -1.94 -5.33 -5.12
CA TRP A 63 -3.19 -5.47 -4.38
C TRP A 63 -4.43 -5.72 -5.24
N SER A 64 -4.40 -5.41 -6.55
CA SER A 64 -5.51 -5.65 -7.48
C SER A 64 -5.71 -7.11 -7.89
N ASP A 65 -4.78 -8.00 -7.52
CA ASP A 65 -4.79 -9.40 -7.97
C ASP A 65 -5.14 -10.36 -6.84
N LEU A 66 -6.14 -11.20 -7.11
CA LEU A 66 -6.73 -12.11 -6.14
C LEU A 66 -5.78 -13.22 -5.67
N GLU A 67 -4.69 -13.48 -6.39
CA GLU A 67 -3.66 -14.46 -6.02
C GLU A 67 -2.47 -13.81 -5.30
N ARG A 68 -2.09 -12.58 -5.70
CA ARG A 68 -0.98 -11.83 -5.08
C ARG A 68 -1.39 -11.22 -3.74
N ALA A 69 -2.55 -10.58 -3.69
CA ALA A 69 -2.96 -9.79 -2.54
C ALA A 69 -3.08 -10.63 -1.25
N PRO A 70 -3.62 -11.87 -1.24
CA PRO A 70 -3.62 -12.69 -0.03
C PRO A 70 -2.21 -13.03 0.46
N LYS A 71 -1.27 -13.30 -0.45
CA LYS A 71 0.13 -13.60 -0.09
C LYS A 71 0.82 -12.37 0.49
N GLY A 72 0.60 -11.20 -0.11
CA GLY A 72 1.11 -9.94 0.42
C GLY A 72 0.58 -9.62 1.82
N ARG A 73 -0.69 -9.94 2.12
CA ARG A 73 -1.27 -9.77 3.46
C ARG A 73 -0.65 -10.67 4.53
N LEU A 74 -0.02 -11.79 4.15
CA LEU A 74 0.68 -12.67 5.09
C LEU A 74 2.02 -12.08 5.55
N ASP A 75 2.65 -11.23 4.74
CA ASP A 75 3.91 -10.54 5.07
C ASP A 75 3.95 -9.15 4.43
N LEU A 76 3.40 -8.17 5.15
CA LEU A 76 3.35 -6.78 4.71
C LEU A 76 4.74 -6.15 4.54
N SER A 77 5.74 -6.63 5.29
CA SER A 77 7.12 -6.14 5.18
C SER A 77 7.73 -6.57 3.85
N GLN A 78 7.55 -7.84 3.49
CA GLN A 78 8.00 -8.34 2.19
C GLN A 78 7.20 -7.72 1.05
N ALA A 79 5.87 -7.59 1.16
CA ALA A 79 5.04 -6.96 0.15
C ALA A 79 5.51 -5.53 -0.18
N ARG A 80 5.88 -4.75 0.83
CA ARG A 80 6.45 -3.40 0.65
C ARG A 80 7.76 -3.42 -0.13
N ARG A 81 8.66 -4.35 0.19
CA ARG A 81 9.93 -4.53 -0.54
C ARG A 81 9.70 -4.97 -1.98
N ASP A 82 8.68 -5.80 -2.23
CA ASP A 82 8.32 -6.25 -3.58
C ASP A 82 7.77 -5.09 -4.42
N ILE A 83 6.90 -4.25 -3.84
CA ILE A 83 6.38 -3.02 -4.47
C ILE A 83 7.55 -2.11 -4.87
N LEU A 84 8.46 -1.83 -3.95
CA LEU A 84 9.63 -0.98 -4.19
C LEU A 84 10.56 -1.58 -5.23
N THR A 85 10.87 -2.86 -5.14
CA THR A 85 11.71 -3.57 -6.12
C THR A 85 11.11 -3.49 -7.52
N ARG A 86 9.80 -3.72 -7.65
CA ARG A 86 9.10 -3.60 -8.93
C ARG A 86 9.11 -2.16 -9.45
N SER A 87 8.91 -1.17 -8.58
CA SER A 87 8.90 0.25 -8.96
C SER A 87 10.24 0.68 -9.56
N LEU A 88 11.35 0.32 -8.94
CA LEU A 88 12.70 0.62 -9.43
C LEU A 88 13.00 -0.12 -10.73
N ALA A 89 12.59 -1.39 -10.84
CA ALA A 89 12.74 -2.16 -12.08
C ALA A 89 12.01 -1.51 -13.27
N ARG A 90 10.82 -0.92 -13.05
CA ARG A 90 10.09 -0.17 -14.09
C ARG A 90 10.83 1.08 -14.55
N LEU A 91 11.56 1.72 -13.64
CA LEU A 91 12.39 2.88 -13.91
C LEU A 91 13.80 2.51 -14.40
N GLN A 92 14.07 1.22 -14.62
CA GLN A 92 15.38 0.68 -15.03
C GLN A 92 16.51 0.98 -14.02
N ILE A 93 16.15 1.15 -12.74
CA ILE A 93 17.09 1.43 -11.65
C ILE A 93 17.48 0.11 -10.96
N SER A 94 18.76 -0.23 -11.02
CA SER A 94 19.32 -1.37 -10.29
C SER A 94 20.06 -0.89 -9.04
N ASN A 95 19.38 -0.85 -7.88
CA ASN A 95 20.02 -0.48 -6.61
C ASN A 95 19.39 -1.21 -5.40
N PRO A 96 19.77 -2.47 -5.11
CA PRO A 96 19.16 -3.26 -4.04
C PRO A 96 19.23 -2.61 -2.64
N PRO A 97 20.32 -1.93 -2.23
CA PRO A 97 20.38 -1.24 -0.94
C PRO A 97 19.30 -0.15 -0.73
N VAL A 98 18.87 0.53 -1.80
CA VAL A 98 17.87 1.62 -1.68
C VAL A 98 16.49 1.09 -1.27
N VAL A 99 16.15 -0.14 -1.69
CA VAL A 99 14.86 -0.77 -1.39
C VAL A 99 14.70 -0.96 0.11
N GLY A 100 15.73 -1.43 0.80
CA GLY A 100 15.69 -1.60 2.26
C GLY A 100 15.47 -0.27 2.97
N GLY A 101 16.23 0.76 2.58
CA GLY A 101 16.10 2.10 3.17
C GLY A 101 14.71 2.71 2.97
N MET A 102 14.12 2.55 1.78
CA MET A 102 12.77 3.03 1.50
C MET A 102 11.69 2.23 2.23
N ALA A 103 11.86 0.90 2.35
CA ALA A 103 10.87 0.03 2.98
C ALA A 103 10.77 0.23 4.49
N ASP A 104 11.90 0.53 5.13
CA ASP A 104 12.00 0.63 6.59
C ASP A 104 11.81 2.08 7.12
N ARG A 105 11.42 3.01 6.23
CA ARG A 105 11.18 4.43 6.54
C ARG A 105 9.78 4.68 7.09
#